data_AF-A0A2V3UYZ6-F1
#
_entry.id   AF-A0A2V3UYZ6-F1
#
_cell.length_a   1.000
_cell.length_b   1.000
_cell.length_c   1.000
_cell.angle_alpha   90.00
_cell.angle_beta   90.00
_cell.angle_gamma   90.00
#
_symmetry.space_group_name_H-M   'P 1'
#
loop_
_entity.id
_entity.type
_entity.pdbx_description
1 polymer ?
#
loop_
_entity_poly.entity_id
_entity_poly.type
_entity_poly.pdbx_seq_one_letter_code
_entity_poly.pdbx_strand_id
1 'polypeptide(L)' 'MAAHEILGYFEHRTDGAWICVRPFTLNTRSSQVDIRRGMRFEYGRRVGGLDLAEYLEQLGSQFGS' A
#
# COMPACT_ATOMS: atom_id res chain seq x y z
N MET A 1 13.99 -1.48 -4.11
CA MET A 1 12.65 -1.13 -4.64
C MET A 1 12.52 0.36 -4.50
N ALA A 2 12.45 1.05 -5.63
CA ALA A 2 12.23 2.49 -5.59
C ALA A 2 10.80 2.74 -5.08
N ALA A 3 10.61 3.79 -4.27
CA ALA A 3 9.34 4.03 -3.60
C ALA A 3 8.16 4.26 -4.58
N HIS A 4 8.44 4.54 -5.85
CA HIS A 4 7.43 4.60 -6.90
C HIS A 4 6.95 3.22 -7.39
N GLU A 5 7.77 2.17 -7.29
CA GLU A 5 7.40 0.84 -7.80
C GLU A 5 6.23 0.26 -7.00
N ILE A 6 6.20 0.51 -5.67
CA ILE A 6 5.12 0.00 -4.82
C ILE A 6 3.75 0.55 -5.23
N LEU A 7 3.66 1.81 -5.67
CA LEU A 7 2.40 2.41 -6.14
C LEU A 7 1.81 1.63 -7.32
N GLY A 8 2.64 1.03 -8.18
CA GLY A 8 2.17 0.21 -9.30
C GLY A 8 1.51 -1.12 -8.90
N TYR A 9 1.62 -1.55 -7.64
CA TYR A 9 0.95 -2.74 -7.12
C TYR A 9 -0.43 -2.43 -6.50
N PHE A 10 -0.74 -1.16 -6.30
CA PHE A 10 -1.98 -0.71 -5.65
C PHE A 10 -2.73 0.32 -6.51
N GLU A 11 -4.05 0.34 -6.39
CA GLU A 11 -4.91 1.34 -7.00
C GLU A 11 -5.58 2.14 -5.89
N HIS A 12 -5.45 3.47 -5.96
CA HIS A 12 -6.18 4.37 -5.08
C HIS A 12 -7.64 4.50 -5.53
N ARG A 13 -8.57 4.39 -4.58
CA ARG A 13 -10.00 4.45 -4.80
C ARG A 13 -10.54 5.80 -4.36
N THR A 14 -11.66 6.21 -4.95
CA THR A 14 -12.30 7.50 -4.67
C THR A 14 -12.84 7.63 -3.25
N ASP A 15 -12.97 6.52 -2.52
CA ASP A 15 -13.38 6.46 -1.12
C ASP A 15 -12.19 6.50 -0.14
N GLY A 16 -10.97 6.76 -0.64
CA GLY A 16 -9.75 6.87 0.16
C GLY A 16 -9.09 5.53 0.47
N ALA A 17 -9.62 4.41 -0.03
CA ALA A 17 -8.99 3.12 0.17
C ALA A 17 -8.00 2.78 -0.94
N TRP A 18 -7.06 1.88 -0.61
CA TRP A 18 -6.11 1.33 -1.56
C TRP A 18 -6.42 -0.15 -1.81
N ILE A 19 -6.47 -0.56 -3.06
CA ILE A 19 -6.69 -1.96 -3.44
C ILE A 19 -5.43 -2.52 -4.06
N CYS A 20 -4.96 -3.66 -3.57
CA CYS A 20 -3.88 -4.39 -4.21
C CYS A 20 -4.36 -4.93 -5.57
N VAL A 21 -3.76 -4.45 -6.67
CA VAL A 21 -4.07 -4.91 -8.03
C VAL A 21 -3.07 -5.96 -8.53
N ARG A 22 -1.89 -6.05 -7.91
CA ARG A 22 -0.86 -7.06 -8.20
C ARG A 22 -0.31 -7.65 -6.89
N PRO A 23 -0.16 -8.99 -6.79
CA PRO A 23 0.38 -9.62 -5.59
C PRO A 23 1.71 -8.98 -5.17
N PHE A 24 1.83 -8.68 -3.89
CA PHE A 24 2.98 -7.99 -3.33
C PHE A 24 3.29 -8.57 -1.96
N THR A 25 4.57 -8.82 -1.69
CA THR A 25 4.99 -9.27 -0.36
C THR A 25 5.60 -8.10 0.38
N LEU A 26 4.89 -7.61 1.40
CA LEU A 26 5.34 -6.52 2.25
C LEU A 26 6.31 -7.07 3.30
N ASN A 27 7.57 -6.71 3.15
CA ASN A 27 8.60 -6.98 4.16
C ASN A 27 8.69 -5.80 5.12
N THR A 28 8.19 -5.99 6.34
CA THR A 28 8.38 -5.05 7.45
C THR A 28 9.57 -5.48 8.31
N ARG A 29 10.02 -4.64 9.24
CA ARG A 29 11.14 -4.97 10.15
C ARG A 29 10.86 -6.22 11.00
N SER A 30 9.60 -6.53 11.26
CA SER A 30 9.19 -7.59 12.20
C SER A 30 8.38 -8.71 11.55
N SER A 31 7.95 -8.56 10.29
CA SER A 31 7.07 -9.51 9.63
C SER A 31 7.10 -9.41 8.11
N GLN A 32 6.91 -10.55 7.45
CA GLN A 32 6.64 -10.64 6.03
C GLN A 32 5.15 -10.90 5.85
N VAL A 33 4.46 -10.02 5.12
CA VAL A 33 3.02 -10.10 4.90
C VAL A 33 2.75 -10.26 3.41
N ASP A 34 2.13 -11.37 3.04
CA ASP A 34 1.69 -11.60 1.67
C ASP A 34 0.38 -10.87 1.42
N ILE A 35 0.45 -9.84 0.56
CA ILE A 35 -0.70 -9.07 0.11
C ILE A 35 -1.15 -9.62 -1.23
N ARG A 36 -2.37 -10.16 -1.24
CA ARG A 36 -2.97 -10.76 -2.42
C ARG A 36 -3.76 -9.72 -3.20
N ARG A 37 -3.85 -9.94 -4.52
CA ARG A 37 -4.72 -9.15 -5.40
C ARG A 37 -6.16 -9.15 -4.88
N GLY A 38 -6.79 -7.98 -4.89
CA GLY A 38 -8.15 -7.75 -4.41
C GLY A 38 -8.25 -7.41 -2.92
N MET A 39 -7.17 -7.52 -2.16
CA MET A 39 -7.15 -7.04 -0.78
C MET A 39 -7.28 -5.52 -0.75
N ARG A 40 -8.14 -5.04 0.15
CA ARG A 40 -8.43 -3.62 0.36
C ARG A 40 -7.83 -3.15 1.67
N PHE A 41 -7.24 -1.97 1.64
CA PHE A 41 -6.58 -1.32 2.75
C PHE A 41 -7.21 0.05 2.97
N GLU A 42 -7.67 0.28 4.19
CA GLU A 42 -8.35 1.50 4.61
C GLU A 42 -7.44 2.26 5.55
N TYR A 43 -7.57 3.58 5.58
CA TYR A 43 -6.87 4.43 6.55
C TYR A 43 -7.14 4.00 7.98
N GLY A 44 -6.10 4.04 8.81
CA GLY A 44 -6.10 3.61 10.20
C GLY A 44 -5.91 2.10 10.38
N ARG A 45 -5.99 1.29 9.32
CA ARG A 45 -5.75 -0.16 9.43
C ARG A 45 -4.28 -0.51 9.24
N ARG A 46 -3.73 -1.20 10.24
CA ARG A 46 -2.34 -1.65 10.24
C ARG A 46 -2.18 -3.05 9.66
N VAL A 47 -1.18 -3.20 8.80
CA VAL A 47 -0.74 -4.45 8.18
C VAL A 47 0.73 -4.64 8.53
N GLY A 48 1.06 -5.70 9.29
CA GLY A 48 2.43 -5.89 9.79
C GLY A 48 2.94 -4.72 10.65
N GLY A 49 2.03 -3.96 11.28
CA GLY A 49 2.35 -2.79 12.09
C GLY A 49 2.43 -1.46 11.34
N LEU A 50 2.31 -1.45 10.00
CA LEU A 50 2.30 -0.25 9.15
C LEU A 50 0.87 0.07 8.69
N ASP A 51 0.47 1.34 8.75
CA ASP A 51 -0.71 1.79 8.01
C ASP A 51 -0.34 1.90 6.53
N LEU A 52 -0.78 0.91 5.75
CA LEU A 52 -0.40 0.81 4.34
C LEU A 52 -1.10 1.87 3.49
N ALA A 53 -2.34 2.22 3.82
CA ALA A 53 -3.09 3.23 3.08
C ALA A 53 -2.45 4.62 3.26
N GLU A 54 -2.12 4.98 4.50
CA GLU A 54 -1.42 6.23 4.81
C GLU A 54 -0.04 6.28 4.12
N TYR A 55 0.72 5.18 4.17
CA TYR A 55 2.04 5.11 3.55
C TYR A 55 1.98 5.30 2.03
N LEU A 56 1.03 4.64 1.36
CA LEU A 56 0.85 4.78 -0.09
C LEU A 56 0.41 6.19 -0.48
N GLU A 57 -0.42 6.84 0.32
CA GLU A 57 -0.82 8.23 0.07
C GLU A 57 0.35 9.21 0.17
N GLN A 58 1.16 9.09 1.21
CA GLN A 58 2.33 9.96 1.39
C GLN A 58 3.29 9.84 0.20
N LEU A 59 3.48 8.61 -0.29
CA LEU A 59 4.26 8.35 -1.50
C LEU A 59 3.60 8.96 -2.74
N GLY A 60 2.31 8.72 -2.96
CA GLY A 60 1.57 9.29 -4.10
C GLY A 60 1.60 10.81 -4.13
N SER A 61 1.45 11.45 -2.96
CA SER A 61 1.51 12.91 -2.79
C SER A 61 2.90 13.48 -3.10
N GLN A 62 3.97 12.73 -2.86
CA GLN A 62 5.34 13.17 -3.13
C GLN A 62 5.71 13.08 -4.63
N PHE A 63 5.02 12.23 -5.40
CA PHE A 63 5.27 12.03 -6.84
C PHE A 63 4.19 12.65 -7.74
N GLY A 64 3.07 13.12 -7.19
CA GLY A 64 2.04 13.86 -7.90
C GLY A 64 2.26 15.37 -7.85
N SER A 65 3.00 15.92 -8.82
CA SER A 65 3.01 17.34 -9.17
C SER A 65 3.20 17.50 -10.68
#